data_AF-A0A7V5DAN0-F1
#
_entry.id   AF-A0A7V5DAN0-F1
#
_cell.length_a   1.000
_cell.length_b   1.000
_cell.length_c   1.000
_cell.angle_alpha   90.00
_cell.angle_beta   90.00
_cell.angle_gamma   90.00
#
_symmetry.space_group_name_H-M   'P 1'
#
loop_
_entity.id
_entity.type
_entity.pdbx_description
1 polymer ?
#
loop_
_entity_poly.entity_id
_entity_poly.type
_entity_poly.pdbx_seq_one_letter_code
_entity_poly.pdbx_strand_id
1 'polypeptide(L)' 'MKVVTWTKGVWDTDGPGEKEIIMRVFKKVKNGEILLLHDGNEKAAPQVFSCLSEIIDEYKKRGFGFGKVEEI' A
#
# COMPACT_ATOMS: atom_id res chain seq x y z
N MET A 1 24.94 -0.55 -4.92
CA MET A 1 23.56 -0.10 -5.23
C MET A 1 22.67 -1.32 -5.19
N LYS A 2 21.63 -1.33 -4.35
CA LYS A 2 20.61 -2.39 -4.32
C LYS A 2 19.37 -1.84 -5.03
N VAL A 3 18.83 -2.59 -5.99
CA VAL A 3 17.56 -2.24 -6.65
C VAL A 3 16.46 -3.04 -5.94
N VAL A 4 15.43 -2.35 -5.45
CA VAL A 4 14.27 -2.96 -4.83
C VAL A 4 13.03 -2.54 -5.61
N THR A 5 12.25 -3.52 -6.04
CA THR A 5 10.93 -3.30 -6.65
C THR A 5 9.83 -3.55 -5.62
N TRP A 6 8.58 -3.48 -6.03
CA TRP A 6 7.44 -3.86 -5.21
C TRP A 6 6.95 -5.27 -5.55
N THR A 7 6.19 -5.89 -4.64
CA THR A 7 5.49 -7.16 -4.88
C THR A 7 3.99 -6.95 -5.08
N LYS A 8 3.47 -5.77 -4.72
CA LYS A 8 2.05 -5.43 -4.79
C LYS A 8 1.84 -4.00 -5.24
N GLY A 9 1.11 -3.84 -6.34
CA GLY A 9 0.61 -2.55 -6.80
C GLY A 9 -0.90 -2.47 -6.65
N VAL A 10 -1.40 -1.28 -6.33
CA VAL A 10 -2.83 -1.00 -6.20
C VAL A 10 -3.36 -0.05 -7.27
N TRP A 11 -2.47 0.43 -8.16
CA TRP A 11 -2.77 1.34 -9.26
C TRP A 11 -3.55 2.58 -8.79
N ASP A 12 -3.09 3.16 -7.68
CA ASP A 12 -3.58 4.42 -7.14
C ASP A 12 -3.45 5.57 -8.15
N THR A 13 -2.43 5.54 -9.01
CA THR A 13 -2.23 6.50 -10.11
C THR A 13 -3.38 6.54 -11.13
N ASP A 14 -4.21 5.50 -11.20
CA ASP A 14 -5.37 5.47 -12.11
C ASP A 14 -6.55 6.29 -11.58
N GLY A 15 -6.49 6.79 -10.35
CA GLY A 15 -7.63 7.46 -9.72
C GLY A 15 -8.79 6.52 -9.33
N PRO A 16 -8.58 5.28 -8.83
CA PRO A 16 -9.68 4.31 -8.67
C PRO A 16 -10.63 4.62 -7.50
N GLY A 17 -10.23 5.48 -6.56
CA GLY A 17 -10.96 5.79 -5.34
C GLY A 17 -10.60 4.87 -4.17
N GLU A 18 -10.86 5.36 -2.96
CA GLU A 18 -10.45 4.76 -1.68
C GLU A 18 -10.86 3.30 -1.53
N LYS A 19 -12.13 2.98 -1.81
CA LYS A 19 -12.67 1.62 -1.65
C LYS A 19 -11.94 0.60 -2.52
N GLU A 20 -11.62 0.99 -3.74
CA GLU A 20 -10.91 0.12 -4.68
C GLU A 20 -9.44 -0.03 -4.27
N ILE A 21 -8.79 1.04 -3.79
CA ILE A 21 -7.45 0.96 -3.19
C ILE A 21 -7.45 -0.05 -2.04
N ILE A 22 -8.32 0.13 -1.05
CA ILE A 22 -8.41 -0.74 0.14
C ILE A 22 -8.66 -2.19 -0.28
N MET A 23 -9.59 -2.43 -1.21
CA MET A 23 -9.86 -3.77 -1.73
C MET A 23 -8.61 -4.39 -2.37
N ARG A 24 -7.85 -3.63 -3.18
CA ARG A 24 -6.61 -4.10 -3.83
C ARG A 24 -5.49 -4.34 -2.82
N VAL A 25 -5.34 -3.47 -1.83
CA VAL A 25 -4.40 -3.63 -0.71
C VAL A 25 -4.65 -4.96 0.00
N PHE A 26 -5.90 -5.28 0.33
CA PHE A 26 -6.21 -6.48 1.10
C PHE A 26 -6.46 -7.75 0.27
N LYS A 27 -6.44 -7.65 -1.06
CA LYS A 27 -6.53 -8.81 -1.95
C LYS A 27 -5.29 -9.69 -1.80
N LYS A 28 -5.47 -10.90 -1.28
CA LYS A 28 -4.41 -11.93 -1.15
C LYS A 28 -3.14 -11.42 -0.43
N VAL A 29 -3.31 -10.78 0.74
CA VAL A 29 -2.17 -10.34 1.58
C VAL A 29 -1.21 -11.49 1.87
N LYS A 30 0.09 -11.21 1.80
CA LYS A 30 1.16 -12.16 2.15
C LYS A 30 2.16 -11.51 3.09
N ASN A 31 2.77 -12.31 3.97
CA ASN A 31 3.91 -11.85 4.75
C ASN A 31 5.07 -11.50 3.82
N GLY A 32 5.77 -10.40 4.12
CA GLY A 32 6.87 -9.88 3.30
C GLY A 32 6.44 -9.16 2.01
N GLU A 33 5.18 -8.75 1.87
CA GLU A 33 4.76 -7.96 0.70
C GLU A 33 5.31 -6.52 0.75
N ILE A 34 5.84 -6.05 -0.38
CA ILE A 34 6.22 -4.65 -0.60
C ILE A 34 5.08 -3.98 -1.38
N LEU A 35 4.31 -3.15 -0.69
CA LEU A 35 3.18 -2.40 -1.22
C LEU A 35 3.66 -1.07 -1.82
N LEU A 36 3.33 -0.82 -3.10
CA LEU A 36 3.61 0.45 -3.77
C LEU A 36 2.42 1.41 -3.67
N LEU A 37 2.71 2.63 -3.22
CA LEU A 37 1.79 3.78 -3.14
C LEU A 37 2.54 5.05 -3.59
N HIS A 38 1.81 6.07 -4.04
CA HIS A 38 2.36 7.32 -4.55
C HIS A 38 1.76 8.55 -3.83
N ASP A 39 2.63 9.45 -3.38
CA ASP A 39 2.30 10.74 -2.77
C ASP A 39 2.55 11.94 -3.72
N GLY A 40 3.28 11.75 -4.83
CA GLY A 40 3.59 12.78 -5.82
C GLY A 40 2.67 12.84 -7.04
N ASN A 41 1.68 11.95 -7.15
CA ASN A 41 0.73 11.94 -8.27
C ASN A 41 -0.59 12.62 -7.85
N GLU A 42 -1.04 13.61 -8.62
CA GLU A 42 -2.23 14.42 -8.29
C GLU A 42 -3.53 13.61 -8.13
N LYS A 43 -3.64 12.48 -8.84
CA LYS A 43 -4.78 11.56 -8.69
C LYS A 43 -4.60 10.64 -7.49
N ALA A 44 -3.39 10.11 -7.27
CA ALA A 44 -3.11 9.12 -6.23
C ALA A 44 -3.10 9.73 -4.82
N ALA A 45 -2.40 10.85 -4.63
CA ALA A 45 -2.08 11.36 -3.30
C ALA A 45 -3.31 11.63 -2.42
N PRO A 46 -4.40 12.27 -2.91
CA PRO A 46 -5.56 12.56 -2.07
C PRO A 46 -6.29 11.30 -1.55
N GLN A 47 -6.51 10.32 -2.43
CA GLN A 47 -7.20 9.07 -2.09
C GLN A 47 -6.32 8.13 -1.26
N VAL A 48 -4.99 8.13 -1.47
CA VAL A 48 -4.08 7.36 -0.61
C VAL A 48 -4.05 7.97 0.78
N PHE A 49 -3.92 9.30 0.87
CA PHE A 49 -3.88 10.00 2.16
C PHE A 49 -5.15 9.76 2.99
N SER A 50 -6.32 9.73 2.36
CA SER A 50 -7.60 9.53 3.06
C SER A 50 -7.80 8.11 3.59
N CYS A 51 -7.22 7.08 2.97
CA CYS A 51 -7.38 5.68 3.41
C CYS A 51 -6.13 5.06 4.07
N LEU A 52 -5.00 5.77 4.12
CA LEU A 52 -3.75 5.22 4.64
C LEU A 52 -3.85 4.78 6.11
N SER A 53 -4.52 5.54 6.97
CA SER A 53 -4.71 5.19 8.39
C SER A 53 -5.50 3.88 8.54
N GLU A 54 -6.61 3.74 7.80
CA GLU A 54 -7.41 2.51 7.78
C GLU A 54 -6.58 1.30 7.31
N ILE A 55 -5.79 1.47 6.26
CA ILE A 55 -4.90 0.43 5.75
C ILE A 55 -3.91 -0.02 6.84
N ILE A 56 -3.24 0.93 7.50
CA ILE A 56 -2.26 0.65 8.56
C ILE A 56 -2.91 -0.08 9.74
N ASP A 57 -4.07 0.39 10.20
CA ASP A 57 -4.76 -0.18 11.34
C ASP A 57 -5.26 -1.60 11.07
N GLU A 58 -5.78 -1.85 9.86
CA GLU A 58 -6.25 -3.18 9.47
C GLU A 58 -5.08 -4.17 9.29
N TYR A 59 -3.92 -3.76 8.78
CA TYR A 59 -2.71 -4.61 8.79
C TYR A 59 -2.29 -4.98 10.22
N LYS A 60 -2.21 -4.01 11.12
CA LYS A 60 -1.86 -4.25 12.52
C LYS A 60 -2.85 -5.20 13.19
N LYS A 61 -4.15 -5.00 12.97
CA LYS A 61 -5.22 -5.85 13.50
C LYS A 61 -5.11 -7.30 13.00
N ARG A 62 -4.62 -7.51 11.78
CA ARG A 62 -4.34 -8.85 11.22
C ARG A 62 -3.01 -9.44 11.67
N GLY A 63 -2.27 -8.77 12.55
CA GLY A 63 -1.02 -9.25 13.12
C GLY A 63 0.23 -8.96 12.28
N PHE A 64 0.14 -8.10 11.26
CA PHE A 64 1.29 -7.67 10.47
C PHE A 64 2.07 -6.54 11.16
N GLY A 65 3.37 -6.53 10.95
CA GLY A 65 4.26 -5.41 11.27
C GLY A 65 4.71 -4.69 10.00
N PHE A 66 5.22 -3.47 10.17
CA PHE A 66 5.84 -2.69 9.09
C PHE A 66 7.34 -2.61 9.34
N GLY A 67 8.13 -2.91 8.32
CA GLY A 67 9.59 -2.82 8.33
C GLY A 67 10.08 -2.01 7.14
N LYS A 68 11.37 -1.66 7.16
CA LYS A 68 12.00 -1.04 5.99
C LYS A 68 12.28 -2.09 4.93
N VAL A 69 12.32 -1.70 3.66
CA VAL A 69 12.60 -2.63 2.54
C VAL A 69 13.99 -3.27 2.60
N GLU A 70 14.90 -2.70 3.38
CA GLU A 70 16.22 -3.27 3.64
C GLU A 70 16.19 -4.41 4.67
N GLU A 71 15.12 -4.50 5.47
CA GLU A 71 14.94 -5.44 6.59
C GLU A 71 14.02 -6.62 6.23
N ILE A 72 13.42 -6.60 5.03
CA ILE A 72 12.47 -7.61 4.51
C ILE A 72 13.19 -8.59 3.58
#